data_AF-A0A8X6ISM1-F1
#
_entry.id   AF-A0A8X6ISM1-F1
#
_cell.length_a   1.000
_cell.length_b   1.000
_cell.length_c   1.000
_cell.angle_alpha   90.00
_cell.angle_beta   90.00
_cell.angle_gamma   90.00
#
_symmetry.space_group_name_H-M   'P 1'
#
loop_
_entity.id
_entity.type
_entity.pdbx_description
1 polymer ?
#
loop_
_entity_poly.entity_id
_entity_poly.type
_entity_poly.pdbx_seq_one_letter_code
_entity_poly.pdbx_strand_id
1 'polypeptide(L)'
;MAPLTVFLIAVLYLQTTVSYGKIVNPCDVASVMLNLGQKKAAVSKWVCLAKFASGFNTQALSKPYPDGSHDFGLFQVSINF
;
A
#
# COMPACT_ATOMS: atom_id res chain seq x y z
N MET A 1 -23.98 -12.00 31.94
CA MET A 1 -23.25 -10.79 31.51
C MET A 1 -21.97 -11.09 30.72
N ALA A 2 -21.42 -12.31 30.74
CA ALA A 2 -20.21 -12.71 30.00
C ALA A 2 -20.38 -13.18 28.52
N PRO A 3 -21.50 -13.80 28.08
CA PRO A 3 -21.55 -14.37 26.73
C PRO A 3 -21.72 -13.30 25.64
N LEU A 4 -22.45 -12.22 25.95
CA LEU A 4 -22.63 -11.09 25.03
C LEU A 4 -21.31 -10.34 24.80
N THR A 5 -20.51 -10.17 25.85
CA THR A 5 -19.18 -9.55 25.76
C THR A 5 -18.20 -10.40 24.96
N VAL A 6 -18.17 -11.72 25.17
CA VAL A 6 -17.34 -12.63 24.36
C VAL A 6 -17.77 -12.62 22.89
N PHE A 7 -19.08 -12.62 22.61
CA PHE A 7 -19.61 -12.53 21.25
C PHE A 7 -19.23 -11.21 20.56
N LEU A 8 -19.34 -10.09 21.26
CA LEU A 8 -18.95 -8.77 20.73
C LEU A 8 -17.45 -8.70 20.41
N ILE A 9 -16.59 -9.25 21.28
CA ILE A 9 -15.14 -9.31 21.04
C ILE A 9 -14.81 -10.18 19.82
N ALA A 10 -15.48 -11.32 19.66
CA ALA A 10 -15.29 -12.18 18.50
C ALA A 10 -15.66 -11.47 17.19
N VAL A 11 -16.81 -10.77 17.15
CA VAL A 11 -17.25 -10.01 15.97
C VAL A 11 -16.28 -8.86 15.63
N LEU A 12 -15.72 -8.20 16.64
CA LEU A 12 -14.69 -7.16 16.44
C LEU A 12 -13.40 -7.73 15.83
N TYR A 13 -12.98 -8.93 16.24
CA TYR A 13 -11.79 -9.60 15.69
C TYR A 13 -11.96 -10.04 14.23
N LEU A 14 -13.19 -10.38 13.82
CA LEU A 14 -13.52 -10.74 12.43
C LEU A 14 -13.48 -9.55 11.46
N GLN A 15 -13.38 -8.31 11.96
CA GLN A 15 -13.28 -7.10 11.13
C GLN A 15 -11.83 -6.73 10.75
N THR A 16 -10.88 -7.65 10.88
CA THR A 16 -9.54 -7.43 10.33
C THR A 16 -9.68 -7.27 8.81
N THR A 17 -9.62 -6.02 8.37
CA THR A 17 -9.72 -5.67 6.95
C THR A 17 -8.51 -6.28 6.27
N VAL A 18 -8.74 -7.38 5.55
CA VAL A 18 -7.72 -7.97 4.69
C VAL A 18 -7.48 -6.97 3.57
N SER A 19 -6.43 -6.17 3.69
CA SER A 19 -5.98 -5.28 2.63
C SER A 19 -5.32 -6.13 1.55
N TYR A 20 -6.12 -6.67 0.63
CA TYR A 20 -5.60 -7.27 -0.59
C TYR A 20 -4.84 -6.19 -1.36
N GLY A 21 -3.60 -6.49 -1.72
CA GLY A 21 -2.87 -5.54 -2.55
C GLY A 21 -3.51 -5.49 -3.94
N LYS A 22 -3.76 -4.26 -4.38
CA LYS A 22 -4.62 -3.90 -5.49
C LYS A 22 -3.76 -3.23 -6.57
N ILE A 23 -4.08 -3.49 -7.84
CA ILE A 23 -3.63 -2.60 -8.91
C ILE A 23 -4.51 -1.35 -8.83
N VAL A 24 -3.95 -0.25 -8.35
CA VAL A 24 -4.68 1.00 -8.12
C VAL A 24 -4.68 1.87 -9.37
N ASN A 25 -5.63 2.81 -9.47
CA ASN A 25 -5.65 3.76 -10.58
C ASN A 25 -4.78 4.98 -10.28
N PRO A 26 -4.34 5.75 -11.29
CA PRO A 26 -3.54 6.96 -11.09
C PRO A 26 -4.18 7.97 -10.11
N CYS A 27 -5.51 8.12 -10.17
CA CYS A 27 -6.26 9.02 -9.29
C CYS A 27 -6.28 8.55 -7.83
N ASP A 28 -6.20 7.25 -7.57
CA ASP A 28 -6.14 6.71 -6.21
C ASP A 28 -4.84 7.15 -5.55
N VAL A 29 -3.71 7.02 -6.26
CA VAL A 29 -2.39 7.51 -5.80
C VAL A 29 -2.44 9.01 -5.59
N ALA A 30 -3.01 9.77 -6.54
CA ALA A 30 -3.11 11.22 -6.42
C ALA A 30 -3.92 11.65 -5.19
N SER A 31 -5.08 11.03 -4.96
CA SER A 31 -5.98 11.32 -3.85
C SER A 31 -5.29 11.03 -2.50
N VAL A 32 -4.66 9.87 -2.37
CA VAL A 32 -3.93 9.50 -1.16
C VAL A 32 -2.77 10.47 -0.90
N MET A 33 -1.98 10.82 -1.92
CA MET A 33 -0.87 11.77 -1.75
C MET A 33 -1.35 13.16 -1.31
N LEU A 34 -2.46 13.65 -1.86
CA LEU A 34 -3.09 14.90 -1.41
C LEU A 34 -3.54 14.82 0.04
N ASN A 35 -4.18 13.72 0.43
CA ASN A 35 -4.66 13.50 1.81
C ASN A 35 -3.49 13.37 2.81
N LEU A 36 -2.33 12.89 2.35
CA LEU A 36 -1.09 12.87 3.13
C LEU A 36 -0.35 14.22 3.14
N GLY A 37 -0.95 15.29 2.62
CA GLY A 37 -0.41 16.65 2.68
C GLY A 37 0.60 16.99 1.58
N GLN A 38 0.72 16.18 0.52
CA GLN A 38 1.57 16.55 -0.61
C GLN A 38 1.03 17.78 -1.34
N LYS A 39 1.93 18.67 -1.74
CA LYS A 39 1.58 19.82 -2.60
C LYS A 39 1.09 19.29 -3.95
N LYS A 40 0.03 19.91 -4.52
CA LYS A 40 -0.51 19.54 -5.85
C LYS A 40 0.57 19.40 -6.93
N ALA A 41 1.58 20.27 -6.92
CA ALA A 41 2.70 20.22 -7.86
C ALA A 41 3.60 18.97 -7.72
N ALA A 42 3.67 18.35 -6.54
CA ALA A 42 4.44 17.13 -6.28
C ALA A 42 3.61 15.86 -6.54
N VAL A 43 2.28 15.92 -6.44
CA VAL A 43 1.39 14.77 -6.62
C VAL A 43 1.57 14.12 -7.99
N SER A 44 1.73 14.91 -9.06
CA SER A 44 1.99 14.37 -10.40
C SER A 44 3.28 13.55 -10.46
N LYS A 45 4.31 13.93 -9.67
CA LYS A 45 5.57 13.17 -9.58
C LYS A 45 5.37 11.83 -8.87
N TRP A 46 4.57 11.80 -7.80
CA TRP A 46 4.24 10.55 -7.10
C TRP A 46 3.44 9.58 -7.97
N VAL A 47 2.48 10.10 -8.75
CA VAL A 47 1.71 9.29 -9.71
C VAL A 47 2.63 8.76 -10.82
N CYS A 48 3.53 9.60 -11.34
CA CYS A 48 4.54 9.19 -12.33
C CYS A 48 5.45 8.09 -11.77
N LEU A 49 5.96 8.26 -10.55
CA LEU A 49 6.79 7.29 -9.88
C LEU A 49 6.07 5.94 -9.73
N ALA A 50 4.83 5.93 -9.22
CA ALA A 50 4.05 4.70 -9.07
C ALA A 50 3.83 3.95 -10.40
N LYS A 51 3.61 4.70 -11.51
CA LYS A 51 3.45 4.12 -12.84
C LYS A 51 4.70 3.33 -13.26
N PHE A 52 5.88 3.93 -13.15
CA PHE A 52 7.11 3.34 -13.65
C PHE A 52 7.78 2.38 -12.68
N ALA A 53 7.55 2.54 -11.38
CA ALA A 53 8.07 1.65 -10.36
C ALA A 53 7.35 0.29 -10.37
N SER A 54 6.02 0.29 -10.45
CA SER A 54 5.22 -0.93 -10.17
C SER A 54 4.03 -1.14 -11.13
N GLY A 55 3.80 -0.24 -12.08
CA GLY A 55 2.57 -0.26 -12.87
C GLY A 55 1.32 -0.10 -12.00
N PHE A 56 1.44 0.64 -10.89
CA PHE A 56 0.41 0.80 -9.86
C PHE A 56 0.04 -0.47 -9.07
N ASN A 57 0.81 -1.54 -9.16
CA ASN A 57 0.57 -2.75 -8.39
C ASN A 57 1.14 -2.60 -6.96
N THR A 58 0.27 -2.55 -5.94
CA THR A 58 0.72 -2.43 -4.54
C THR A 58 1.41 -3.68 -4.00
N GLN A 59 1.40 -4.81 -4.72
CA GLN A 59 2.14 -6.04 -4.40
C GLN A 59 3.31 -6.29 -5.35
N ALA A 60 3.77 -5.27 -6.09
CA ALA A 60 4.91 -5.44 -6.97
C ALA A 60 6.15 -5.88 -6.17
N LEU A 61 6.82 -6.91 -6.66
CA LEU A 61 8.08 -7.42 -6.13
C LEU A 61 9.11 -7.32 -7.25
N SER A 62 10.25 -6.68 -6.98
CA SER A 62 11.33 -6.61 -7.94
C SER A 62 11.94 -7.99 -8.21
N LYS A 63 12.67 -8.09 -9.31
CA LYS A 63 13.63 -9.19 -9.47
C LYS A 63 14.66 -9.13 -8.34
N PRO A 64 15.19 -10.29 -7.90
CA PRO A 64 16.27 -10.32 -6.93
C PRO A 64 17.50 -9.60 -7.49
N TYR A 65 18.13 -8.78 -6.65
CA TYR A 65 19.44 -8.20 -6.92
C TYR A 65 20.57 -9.23 -6.62
N PRO A 66 21.82 -8.99 -7.04
CA PRO A 66 22.92 -9.93 -6.82
C PRO A 66 23.22 -10.25 -5.35
N ASP A 67 22.89 -9.34 -4.45
CA ASP A 67 23.01 -9.49 -2.99
C ASP A 67 21.79 -10.20 -2.36
N GLY A 68 20.83 -10.63 -3.18
CA GLY A 68 19.58 -11.26 -2.74
C GLY A 68 18.51 -10.29 -2.26
N SER A 69 18.75 -8.97 -2.32
CA SER A 69 17.76 -7.98 -1.91
C SER A 69 16.64 -7.83 -2.94
N HIS A 70 15.54 -7.21 -2.50
CA HIS A 70 14.37 -6.91 -3.33
C HIS A 70 13.83 -5.52 -2.99
N ASP A 71 13.09 -4.96 -3.94
CA ASP A 71 12.27 -3.77 -3.76
C ASP A 71 10.78 -4.14 -3.75
N PHE A 72 10.02 -3.46 -2.89
CA PHE A 72 8.67 -3.85 -2.55
C PHE A 72 7.62 -2.77 -2.82
N GLY A 73 6.46 -3.23 -3.27
CA GLY A 73 5.21 -2.50 -3.33
C GLY A 73 5.17 -1.38 -4.36
N LEU A 74 4.22 -0.47 -4.15
CA LEU A 74 3.83 0.58 -5.10
C LEU A 74 4.99 1.47 -5.55
N PHE A 75 5.94 1.75 -4.65
CA PHE A 75 7.07 2.65 -4.89
C PHE A 75 8.42 1.93 -4.99
N GLN A 76 8.43 0.59 -5.01
CA GLN A 76 9.67 -0.21 -5.07
C GLN A 76 10.69 0.24 -4.02
N VAL A 77 10.29 0.15 -2.75
CA VAL A 77 11.12 0.49 -1.58
C VAL A 77 12.01 -0.72 -1.26
N SER A 78 13.33 -0.54 -1.26
CA SER A 78 14.32 -1.58 -0.95
C SER A 78 14.23 -2.13 0.48
N ILE A 79 14.82 -3.28 0.76
CA ILE A 79 14.99 -3.78 2.14
C ILE A 79 16.31 -3.37 2.79
N ASN A 80 17.28 -2.90 2.00
CA ASN A 80 18.63 -2.58 2.49
C ASN A 80 18.76 -1.13 3.01
N PHE A 81 17.71 -0.58 3.64
CA PHE A 81 17.74 0.79 4.19
C PHE A 81 18.66 0.93 5.40
#